data_AF-A0A5C9C0G6-F1
#
_entry.id   AF-A0A5C9C0G6-F1
#
_cell.length_a   1.000
_cell.length_b   1.000
_cell.length_c   1.000
_cell.angle_alpha   90.00
_cell.angle_beta   90.00
_cell.angle_gamma   90.00
#
_symmetry.space_group_name_H-M   'P 1'
#
loop_
_entity.id
_entity.type
_entity.pdbx_description
1 polymer ?
#
loop_
_entity_poly.entity_id
_entity_poly.type
_entity_poly.pdbx_seq_one_letter_code
_entity_poly.pdbx_strand_id
1 'polypeptide(L)'
;ITLSADGNTLVACGSNEYSGPACTLLFDVTTGELKRKLVSTLKGFYYSAQFHPQGFLLTAGGDVGKGEFRAWDPGKDESLATVATPGPCTAIDGHPDGRRCVVAQMIGKGSYPDSGTLTLFEWAE
;
A
#
# COMPACT_ATOMS: atom_id res chain seq x y z
N ILE A 1 -8.76 3.35 -3.50
CA ILE A 1 -9.73 2.52 -2.76
C ILE A 1 -9.74 1.11 -3.35
N THR A 2 -10.03 0.07 -2.57
CA THR A 2 -10.20 -1.32 -3.07
C THR A 2 -11.23 -2.07 -2.21
N LEU A 3 -11.80 -3.16 -2.73
CA LEU A 3 -12.67 -4.08 -1.99
C LEU A 3 -11.96 -5.42 -1.75
N SER A 4 -12.29 -6.09 -0.64
CA SER A 4 -11.93 -7.50 -0.44
C SER A 4 -12.68 -8.39 -1.44
N ALA A 5 -12.16 -9.60 -1.68
CA ALA A 5 -12.74 -10.52 -2.67
C ALA A 5 -14.18 -10.94 -2.34
N ASP A 6 -14.54 -10.99 -1.05
CA ASP A 6 -15.90 -11.25 -0.58
C ASP A 6 -16.80 -10.01 -0.60
N GLY A 7 -16.26 -8.84 -0.94
CA GLY A 7 -16.98 -7.56 -1.00
C GLY A 7 -17.34 -6.96 0.36
N ASN A 8 -16.92 -7.56 1.47
CA ASN A 8 -17.34 -7.12 2.82
C ASN A 8 -16.48 -6.00 3.40
N THR A 9 -15.25 -5.83 2.91
CA THR A 9 -14.29 -4.83 3.40
C THR A 9 -13.95 -3.84 2.30
N LEU A 10 -14.20 -2.54 2.55
CA LEU A 10 -13.71 -1.43 1.74
C LEU A 10 -12.43 -0.88 2.34
N VAL A 11 -11.45 -0.61 1.49
CA VAL A 11 -10.15 -0.07 1.87
C VAL A 11 -9.94 1.28 1.23
N ALA A 12 -9.53 2.27 2.02
CA ALA A 12 -9.19 3.61 1.55
C ALA A 12 -7.81 4.03 2.05
N CYS A 13 -6.94 4.47 1.13
CA CYS A 13 -5.60 4.93 1.45
C CYS A 13 -5.58 6.45 1.71
N GLY A 14 -4.59 6.90 2.48
CA GLY A 14 -4.34 8.32 2.70
C GLY A 14 -3.20 8.55 3.68
N SER A 15 -3.32 9.62 4.47
CA SER A 15 -2.45 9.95 5.59
C SER A 15 -3.26 9.97 6.89
N ASN A 16 -2.63 9.56 7.98
CA ASN A 16 -3.16 9.73 9.32
C ASN A 16 -2.74 11.11 9.82
N GLU A 17 -3.62 12.10 9.62
CA GLU A 17 -3.38 13.54 9.82
C GLU A 17 -2.63 14.21 8.65
N TYR A 18 -2.68 15.54 8.60
CA TYR A 18 -2.19 16.35 7.47
C TYR A 18 -0.68 16.15 7.18
N SER A 19 0.12 16.03 8.24
CA SER A 19 1.58 15.85 8.15
C SER A 19 2.05 14.55 8.82
N GLY A 20 1.13 13.62 9.02
CA GLY A 20 1.37 12.39 9.74
C GLY A 20 1.83 11.23 8.85
N PRO A 21 1.87 10.02 9.42
CA PRO A 21 2.23 8.83 8.67
C PRO A 21 1.16 8.44 7.63
N ALA A 22 1.59 7.78 6.57
CA ALA A 22 0.72 7.10 5.62
C ALA A 22 -0.17 6.10 6.35
N CYS A 23 -1.43 6.01 5.94
CA CYS A 23 -2.36 5.05 6.53
C CYS A 23 -3.35 4.51 5.52
N THR A 24 -4.00 3.43 5.92
CA THR A 24 -5.11 2.84 5.19
C THR A 24 -6.22 2.49 6.18
N LEU A 25 -7.45 2.85 5.81
CA LEU A 25 -8.67 2.63 6.59
C LEU A 25 -9.44 1.44 6.02
N LEU A 26 -9.93 0.58 6.89
CA LEU A 26 -10.72 -0.60 6.57
C LEU A 26 -12.13 -0.43 7.13
N PHE A 27 -13.11 -0.42 6.25
CA PHE A 27 -14.52 -0.24 6.57
C PHE A 27 -15.30 -1.51 6.29
N ASP A 28 -16.30 -1.76 7.10
CA ASP A 28 -17.36 -2.72 6.78
C ASP A 28 -18.28 -2.10 5.73
N VAL A 29 -18.46 -2.81 4.61
CA VAL A 29 -19.25 -2.31 3.47
C VAL A 29 -20.74 -2.23 3.80
N THR A 30 -21.23 -3.11 4.67
CA THR A 30 -22.66 -3.19 5.01
C THR A 30 -23.03 -2.08 5.99
N THR A 31 -22.23 -1.88 7.04
CA THR A 31 -22.55 -0.92 8.10
C THR A 31 -21.93 0.45 7.88
N GLY A 32 -20.90 0.57 7.04
CA GLY A 32 -20.10 1.77 6.87
C GLY A 32 -19.17 2.06 8.04
N GLU A 33 -19.09 1.17 9.03
CA GLU A 33 -18.25 1.38 10.21
C GLU A 33 -16.76 1.21 9.88
N LEU A 34 -15.94 2.11 10.42
CA LEU A 34 -14.49 1.93 10.43
C LEU A 34 -14.14 0.78 11.38
N LYS A 35 -13.68 -0.34 10.82
CA LYS A 35 -13.26 -1.51 11.59
C LYS A 35 -11.81 -1.40 12.04
N ARG A 36 -10.93 -0.95 11.15
CA ARG A 36 -9.49 -0.79 11.45
C ARG A 36 -8.85 0.36 10.70
N LYS A 37 -7.75 0.84 11.29
CA LYS A 37 -6.82 1.80 10.70
C LYS A 37 -5.42 1.21 10.79
N LEU A 38 -4.81 0.95 9.64
CA LEU A 38 -3.43 0.49 9.54
C LEU A 38 -2.53 1.71 9.29
N VAL A 39 -1.59 1.95 10.18
CA VAL A 39 -0.73 3.15 10.16
C VAL A 39 0.71 2.73 9.96
N SER A 40 1.36 3.35 8.97
CA SER A 40 2.76 3.15 8.67
C SER A 40 3.68 3.98 9.58
N THR A 41 4.98 3.73 9.51
CA THR A 41 6.01 4.64 10.00
C THR A 41 6.47 5.65 8.94
N LEU A 42 6.10 5.45 7.68
CA LEU A 42 6.37 6.36 6.57
C LEU A 42 5.55 7.65 6.74
N LYS A 43 6.20 8.80 6.93
CA LYS A 43 5.54 10.10 6.74
C LYS A 43 5.18 10.31 5.27
N GLY A 44 3.91 10.56 4.97
CA GLY A 44 3.41 10.72 3.61
C GLY A 44 2.02 10.11 3.43
N PHE A 45 1.76 9.61 2.22
CA PHE A 45 0.47 9.04 1.85
C PHE A 45 0.65 7.63 1.30
N TYR A 46 -0.31 6.76 1.57
CA TYR A 46 -0.57 5.64 0.67
C TYR A 46 -1.44 6.14 -0.48
N TYR A 47 -1.03 5.80 -1.71
CA TYR A 47 -1.73 6.19 -2.94
C TYR A 47 -2.55 5.02 -3.51
N SER A 48 -2.07 3.79 -3.31
CA SER A 48 -2.70 2.58 -3.83
C SER A 48 -2.79 1.49 -2.78
N ALA A 49 -3.82 0.66 -2.90
CA ALA A 49 -3.95 -0.60 -2.18
C ALA A 49 -4.65 -1.64 -3.04
N GLN A 50 -4.30 -2.91 -2.81
CA GLN A 50 -4.87 -4.07 -3.50
C GLN A 50 -4.86 -5.28 -2.56
N PHE A 51 -5.94 -6.05 -2.56
CA PHE A 51 -5.93 -7.34 -1.86
C PHE A 51 -5.17 -8.39 -2.67
N HIS A 52 -4.32 -9.13 -1.97
CA HIS A 52 -3.70 -10.33 -2.50
C HIS A 52 -4.68 -11.51 -2.46
N PRO A 53 -4.59 -12.49 -3.38
CA PRO A 53 -5.42 -13.69 -3.35
C PRO A 53 -5.34 -14.49 -2.03
N GLN A 54 -4.24 -14.39 -1.28
CA GLN A 54 -4.08 -15.01 0.04
C GLN A 54 -4.73 -14.20 1.20
N GLY A 55 -5.40 -13.09 0.90
CA GLY A 55 -6.17 -12.32 1.89
C GLY A 55 -5.41 -11.20 2.61
N PHE A 56 -4.09 -11.09 2.41
CA PHE A 56 -3.34 -9.92 2.88
C PHE A 56 -3.55 -8.69 1.98
N LEU A 57 -3.34 -7.50 2.54
CA LEU A 57 -3.49 -6.24 1.84
C LEU A 57 -2.12 -5.70 1.44
N LEU A 58 -1.96 -5.33 0.17
CA LEU A 58 -0.81 -4.59 -0.32
C LEU A 58 -1.13 -3.09 -0.34
N THR A 59 -0.17 -2.26 0.06
CA THR A 59 -0.28 -0.79 -0.02
C THR A 59 1.00 -0.20 -0.59
N ALA A 60 0.90 0.82 -1.42
CA ALA A 60 2.04 1.55 -2.00
C ALA A 60 1.92 3.05 -1.72
N GLY A 61 3.02 3.67 -1.31
CA GLY A 61 3.01 5.06 -0.87
C GLY A 61 4.38 5.73 -0.80
N GLY A 62 4.36 6.99 -0.39
CA GLY A 62 5.56 7.77 -0.20
C GLY A 62 5.31 9.26 -0.01
N ASP A 63 6.42 9.98 -0.12
CA ASP A 63 6.52 11.44 -0.10
C ASP A 63 7.85 11.79 -0.82
N VAL A 64 8.12 13.06 -1.08
CA VAL A 64 9.27 13.50 -1.89
C VAL A 64 10.57 12.85 -1.40
N GLY A 65 11.17 12.02 -2.27
CA GLY A 65 12.45 11.34 -2.03
C GLY A 65 12.41 10.11 -1.11
N LYS A 66 11.23 9.61 -0.74
CA LYS A 66 11.08 8.37 0.03
C LYS A 66 9.78 7.64 -0.35
N GLY A 67 9.82 6.33 -0.39
CA GLY A 67 8.61 5.55 -0.56
C GLY A 67 8.74 4.18 0.06
N GLU A 68 7.63 3.47 0.06
CA GLU A 68 7.58 2.08 0.42
C GLU A 68 6.36 1.43 -0.24
N PHE A 69 6.40 0.11 -0.31
CA PHE A 69 5.19 -0.69 -0.32
C PHE A 69 5.21 -1.69 0.83
N ARG A 70 4.03 -2.04 1.33
CA ARG A 70 3.84 -2.92 2.48
C ARG A 70 2.81 -4.00 2.20
N ALA A 71 3.01 -5.14 2.85
CA ALA A 71 2.01 -6.18 2.98
C ALA A 71 1.48 -6.18 4.43
N TRP A 72 0.17 -6.22 4.57
CA TRP A 72 -0.52 -6.21 5.85
C TRP A 72 -1.37 -7.46 5.98
N ASP A 73 -1.31 -8.11 7.13
CA ASP A 73 -2.40 -8.97 7.56
C ASP A 73 -3.48 -8.04 8.09
N PRO A 74 -4.68 -7.98 7.49
CA PRO A 74 -5.73 -7.11 7.97
C PRO A 74 -6.05 -7.38 9.44
N GLY A 75 -5.80 -8.58 9.96
CA GLY A 75 -5.99 -9.05 11.34
C GLY A 75 -4.97 -8.56 12.37
N LYS A 76 -3.82 -8.03 11.94
CA LYS A 76 -2.69 -7.67 12.81
C LYS A 76 -2.35 -6.19 12.71
N ASP A 77 -1.76 -5.67 13.78
CA ASP A 77 -1.31 -4.28 13.83
C ASP A 77 0.04 -4.10 13.10
N GLU A 78 0.88 -5.14 13.08
CA GLU A 78 2.17 -5.12 12.39
C GLU A 78 2.05 -5.59 10.95
N SER A 79 2.81 -4.94 10.05
CA SER A 79 2.92 -5.36 8.66
C SER A 79 3.64 -6.70 8.55
N LEU A 80 3.19 -7.55 7.62
CA LEU A 80 3.87 -8.80 7.25
C LEU A 80 5.22 -8.54 6.59
N ALA A 81 5.30 -7.49 5.78
CA ALA A 81 6.51 -7.09 5.09
C ALA A 81 6.49 -5.60 4.74
N THR A 82 7.68 -5.00 4.66
CA THR A 82 7.88 -3.63 4.20
C THR A 82 9.10 -3.60 3.28
N VAL A 83 8.96 -2.96 2.12
CA VAL A 83 10.06 -2.72 1.19
C VAL A 83 10.17 -1.23 0.95
N ALA A 84 11.31 -0.66 1.33
CA ALA A 84 11.62 0.74 1.10
C ALA A 84 12.02 0.97 -0.37
N THR A 85 11.64 2.13 -0.91
CA THR A 85 11.99 2.53 -2.28
C THR A 85 12.69 3.89 -2.29
N PRO A 86 13.52 4.16 -3.32
CA PRO A 86 14.28 5.42 -3.43
C PRO A 86 13.41 6.70 -3.54
N GLY A 87 12.13 6.54 -3.84
CA GLY A 87 11.15 7.62 -3.92
C GLY A 87 9.71 7.07 -3.90
N PRO A 88 8.69 7.95 -4.03
CA PRO A 88 7.29 7.55 -3.94
C PRO A 88 6.93 6.32 -4.79
N CYS A 89 6.21 5.38 -4.18
CA CYS A 89 5.54 4.30 -4.91
C CYS A 89 4.10 4.72 -5.18
N THR A 90 3.75 5.01 -6.44
CA THR A 90 2.45 5.57 -6.80
C THR A 90 1.39 4.52 -7.10
N ALA A 91 1.81 3.33 -7.53
CA ALA A 91 0.93 2.21 -7.84
C ALA A 91 1.62 0.87 -7.57
N ILE A 92 0.80 -0.13 -7.28
CA ILE A 92 1.17 -1.55 -7.18
C ILE A 92 0.10 -2.37 -7.89
N ASP A 93 0.51 -3.38 -8.63
CA ASP A 93 -0.39 -4.36 -9.22
C ASP A 93 0.16 -5.78 -9.03
N GLY A 94 -0.65 -6.62 -8.41
CA GLY A 94 -0.38 -8.02 -8.12
C GLY A 94 -0.64 -8.89 -9.33
N HIS A 95 0.29 -9.79 -9.60
CA HIS A 95 0.13 -10.80 -10.64
C HIS A 95 -0.87 -11.88 -10.17
N PRO A 96 -1.72 -12.44 -11.05
CA PRO A 96 -2.74 -13.43 -10.69
C PRO A 96 -2.22 -14.73 -10.06
N ASP A 97 -0.93 -15.04 -10.22
CA ASP A 97 -0.30 -16.21 -9.59
C ASP A 97 -0.08 -16.06 -8.07
N GLY A 98 -0.30 -14.86 -7.52
CA GLY A 98 -0.09 -14.57 -6.10
C GLY A 98 1.36 -14.66 -5.63
N ARG A 99 2.33 -14.61 -6.55
CA ARG A 99 3.77 -14.66 -6.24
C ARG A 99 4.49 -13.37 -6.59
N ARG A 100 3.92 -12.57 -7.49
CA ARG A 100 4.59 -11.42 -8.08
C ARG A 100 3.76 -10.16 -8.00
N CYS A 101 4.42 -9.02 -8.01
CA CYS A 101 3.77 -7.72 -8.22
C CYS A 101 4.69 -6.77 -8.97
N VAL A 102 4.11 -5.80 -9.66
CA VAL A 102 4.83 -4.68 -10.26
C VAL A 102 4.53 -3.43 -9.46
N VAL A 103 5.58 -2.65 -9.17
CA VAL A 103 5.47 -1.37 -8.46
C VAL A 103 5.96 -0.25 -9.36
N ALA A 104 5.17 0.80 -9.48
CA ALA A 104 5.58 2.06 -10.08
C ALA A 104 6.23 2.94 -9.02
N GLN A 105 7.52 3.23 -9.19
CA GLN A 105 8.32 3.95 -8.19
C GLN A 105 9.19 5.03 -8.82
N MET A 106 9.46 6.07 -8.05
CA MET A 106 10.40 7.13 -8.41
C MET A 106 11.86 6.69 -8.13
N ILE A 107 12.82 7.18 -8.93
CA ILE A 107 14.23 6.77 -8.87
C ILE A 107 15.09 7.57 -7.88
N GLY A 108 14.53 8.55 -7.17
CA GLY A 108 15.26 9.26 -6.12
C GLY A 108 14.68 10.63 -5.78
N LYS A 109 15.40 11.36 -4.91
CA LYS A 109 15.06 12.74 -4.57
C LYS A 109 15.16 13.63 -5.81
N GLY A 110 14.09 14.37 -6.08
CA GLY A 110 14.00 15.26 -7.25
C GLY A 110 13.60 14.57 -8.56
N SER A 111 13.38 13.25 -8.54
CA SER A 111 12.87 12.54 -9.71
C SER A 111 11.35 12.64 -9.83
N TYR A 112 10.66 13.02 -8.76
CA TYR A 112 9.22 13.25 -8.77
C TYR A 112 8.88 14.65 -9.33
N PRO A 113 7.94 14.78 -10.29
CA PRO A 113 7.11 13.72 -10.90
C PRO A 113 7.67 13.17 -12.23
N ASP A 114 8.86 13.58 -12.65
CA ASP A 114 9.32 13.49 -14.05
C ASP A 114 9.98 12.15 -14.45
N SER A 115 10.44 11.34 -13.50
CA SER A 115 11.15 10.08 -13.79
C SER A 115 10.95 9.00 -12.73
N GLY A 116 10.69 7.77 -13.22
CA GLY A 116 10.45 6.59 -12.41
C GLY A 116 10.72 5.29 -13.15
N THR A 117 10.56 4.17 -12.46
CA THR A 117 10.69 2.81 -12.97
C THR A 117 9.46 1.97 -12.65
N LEU A 118 9.28 0.91 -13.42
CA LEU A 118 8.45 -0.23 -13.04
C LEU A 118 9.38 -1.34 -12.56
N THR A 119 9.18 -1.79 -11.33
CA THR A 119 10.01 -2.84 -10.73
C THR A 119 9.13 -4.06 -10.46
N LEU A 120 9.54 -5.23 -10.98
CA LEU A 120 8.94 -6.51 -10.66
C LEU A 120 9.52 -7.02 -9.33
N PHE A 121 8.65 -7.39 -8.40
CA PHE A 121 8.99 -8.04 -7.14
C PHE A 121 8.36 -9.43 -7.09
N GLU A 122 9.06 -10.35 -6.42
CA GLU A 122 8.59 -11.71 -6.17
C GLU A 122 8.69 -12.01 -4.67
N TRP A 123 7.68 -12.66 -4.11
CA TRP A 123 7.72 -13.15 -2.72
C TRP A 123 8.67 -14.34 -2.63
N ALA A 124 9.45 -14.42 -1.55
CA ALA A 124 10.19 -15.65 -1.24
C ALA A 124 9.20 -16.77 -0.88
N GLU A 125 9.54 -18.02 -1.24
CA GLU A 125 8.77 -19.21 -0.87
C GLU A 125 8.77 -19.50 0.63
#